data_AF-A0A8T5HWM5-F1
#
_entry.id   AF-A0A8T5HWM5-F1
#
_cell.length_a   1.000
_cell.length_b   1.000
_cell.length_c   1.000
_cell.angle_alpha   90.00
_cell.angle_beta   90.00
_cell.angle_gamma   90.00
#
_symmetry.space_group_name_H-M   'P 1'
#
loop_
_entity.id
_entity.type
_entity.pdbx_description
1 polymer ?
#
loop_
_entity_poly.entity_id
_entity_poly.type
_entity_poly.pdbx_seq_one_letter_code
_entity_poly.pdbx_strand_id
1 'polypeptide(L)' 'MSLKKILGLESFPINNSEIMRKIVEAQRNNIETIEFSSGIKKVRINISNIPSSKIIWQQNDYRGIG' A
#
# COMPACT_ATOMS: atom_id res chain seq x y z
N MET A 1 2.78 12.39 7.85
CA MET A 1 1.99 12.25 6.60
C MET A 1 1.32 10.89 6.59
N SER A 2 0.01 10.80 6.37
CA SER A 2 -0.72 9.53 6.35
C SER A 2 -0.50 8.77 5.03
N LEU A 3 -0.37 7.44 5.09
CA LEU A 3 -0.14 6.55 3.93
C LEU A 3 -1.14 6.81 2.79
N LYS A 4 -2.43 7.01 3.13
CA LYS A 4 -3.48 7.39 2.18
C LYS A 4 -3.15 8.65 1.37
N LYS A 5 -2.56 9.65 2.01
CA LYS A 5 -2.22 10.93 1.38
C LYS A 5 -1.05 10.79 0.42
N ILE A 6 -0.08 9.97 0.78
CA ILE A 6 1.07 9.64 -0.05
C ILE A 6 0.63 8.86 -1.30
N LEU A 7 -0.39 8.01 -1.15
CA LEU A 7 -0.88 7.12 -2.19
C LEU A 7 -2.09 7.67 -2.96
N GLY A 8 -2.58 8.88 -2.66
CA GLY A 8 -3.79 9.45 -3.30
C GLY A 8 -5.11 8.74 -2.93
N LEU A 9 -5.12 7.95 -1.86
CA LEU A 9 -6.26 7.15 -1.39
C LEU A 9 -7.05 7.82 -0.27
N GLU A 10 -6.89 9.13 -0.03
CA GLU A 10 -7.63 9.87 1.02
C GLU A 10 -9.15 9.78 0.83
N SER A 11 -9.59 9.76 -0.43
CA SER A 11 -11.01 9.69 -0.80
C SER A 11 -11.58 8.26 -0.79
N PHE A 12 -10.77 7.24 -0.48
CA PHE A 12 -11.19 5.84 -0.57
C PHE A 12 -11.58 5.28 0.81
N PRO A 13 -12.70 4.54 0.90
CA PRO A 13 -13.15 3.89 2.14
C PRO A 13 -12.38 2.61 2.43
N ILE A 14 -11.05 2.65 2.30
CA ILE A 14 -10.14 1.52 2.52
C ILE A 14 -9.19 1.84 3.66
N ASN A 15 -8.90 0.90 4.55
CA ASN A 15 -8.00 1.16 5.68
C ASN A 15 -6.52 0.99 5.30
N ASN A 16 -5.62 1.59 6.07
CA ASN A 16 -4.18 1.49 5.82
C ASN A 16 -3.71 0.03 5.76
N SER A 17 -4.23 -0.83 6.64
CA SER A 17 -3.90 -2.26 6.68
C SER A 17 -4.29 -3.00 5.39
N GLU A 18 -5.46 -2.67 4.82
CA GLU A 18 -5.93 -3.23 3.54
C GLU A 18 -5.05 -2.76 2.37
N ILE A 19 -4.67 -1.48 2.35
CA ILE A 19 -3.74 -0.93 1.37
C ILE A 19 -2.39 -1.66 1.44
N MET A 20 -1.85 -1.82 2.65
CA MET A 20 -0.59 -2.52 2.88
C MET A 20 -0.65 -3.98 2.45
N ARG A 21 -1.73 -4.67 2.79
CA ARG A 21 -1.96 -6.06 2.38
C ARG A 21 -1.91 -6.20 0.86
N LYS A 22 -2.62 -5.35 0.11
CA LYS A 22 -2.59 -5.36 -1.36
C LYS A 22 -1.21 -5.05 -1.94
N ILE A 23 -0.46 -4.14 -1.33
CA ILE A 23 0.92 -3.84 -1.73
C ILE A 23 1.82 -5.07 -1.53
N VAL A 24 1.75 -5.74 -0.36
CA VAL A 24 2.55 -6.93 -0.06
C VAL A 24 2.18 -8.10 -0.97
N GLU A 25 0.88 -8.32 -1.21
CA GLU A 25 0.42 -9.34 -2.15
C GLU A 25 0.89 -9.05 -3.57
N ALA A 26 0.86 -7.79 -4.02
CA ALA A 26 1.38 -7.40 -5.31
C ALA A 26 2.89 -7.64 -5.44
N GLN A 27 3.67 -7.30 -4.42
CA GLN A 27 5.11 -7.57 -4.39
C GLN A 27 5.41 -9.08 -4.47
N ARG A 28 4.68 -9.91 -3.73
CA ARG A 28 4.85 -11.37 -3.76
C ARG A 28 4.55 -11.98 -5.13
N ASN A 29 3.60 -11.39 -5.86
CA ASN A 29 3.19 -11.85 -7.17
C ASN A 29 3.95 -11.15 -8.33
N ASN A 30 4.98 -10.35 -8.04
CA ASN A 30 5.70 -9.53 -9.03
C ASN A 30 4.77 -8.62 -9.84
N ILE A 31 3.69 -8.13 -9.21
CA ILE A 31 2.76 -7.18 -9.81
C ILE A 31 3.36 -5.78 -9.67
N GLU A 32 3.67 -5.17 -10.81
CA GLU A 32 4.29 -3.85 -10.85
C GLU A 32 3.31 -2.72 -10.51
N THR A 33 2.02 -2.87 -10.82
CA THR A 33 1.02 -1.82 -10.61
C THR A 33 -0.25 -2.37 -9.99
N ILE A 34 -0.73 -1.71 -8.93
CA ILE A 34 -2.05 -1.97 -8.35
C ILE A 34 -3.00 -0.81 -8.67
N GLU A 35 -4.24 -1.14 -9.06
CA GLU A 35 -5.30 -0.16 -9.27
C GLU A 35 -6.31 -0.25 -8.12
N PHE A 36 -6.57 0.88 -7.46
CA PHE A 36 -7.69 1.07 -6.56
C PHE A 36 -8.79 1.84 -7.28
N SER A 37 -9.98 1.28 -7.34
CA SER A 37 -11.15 1.90 -7.93
C SER A 37 -12.24 2.13 -6.87
N SER A 38 -12.86 3.31 -6.88
CA SER A 38 -14.01 3.64 -6.03
C SER A 38 -14.94 4.55 -6.82
N GLY A 39 -16.05 3.98 -7.30
CA GLY A 39 -16.97 4.65 -8.22
C GLY A 39 -16.24 5.12 -9.49
N ILE A 40 -16.27 6.44 -9.74
CA ILE A 40 -15.61 7.09 -10.88
C ILE A 40 -14.10 7.34 -10.69
N LYS A 41 -13.59 7.22 -9.47
CA LYS A 41 -12.17 7.50 -9.17
C LYS A 41 -11.35 6.23 -9.29
N LYS A 42 -10.22 6.33 -9.99
CA LYS A 42 -9.20 5.28 -10.08
C LYS A 42 -7.84 5.85 -9.70
N VAL A 43 -7.13 5.13 -8.85
CA VAL A 43 -5.79 5.47 -8.40
C VAL A 43 -4.89 4.28 -8.70
N ARG A 44 -3.89 4.49 -9.54
CA ARG A 44 -2.86 3.49 -9.84
C ARG A 44 -1.61 3.78 -9.04
N ILE A 45 -1.09 2.76 -8.39
CA ILE A 45 0.13 2.82 -7.59
C ILE A 45 1.12 1.84 -8.20
N ASN A 46 2.27 2.36 -8.61
CA ASN A 46 3.36 1.56 -9.14
C ASN A 46 4.21 1.05 -7.96
N ILE A 47 4.15 -0.25 -7.73
CA ILE A 47 4.85 -0.98 -6.66
C ILE A 47 6.35 -1.01 -6.91
N SER A 48 6.79 -1.09 -8.16
CA SER A 48 8.21 -1.09 -8.53
C SER A 48 8.93 0.20 -8.12
N ASN A 49 8.18 1.29 -7.97
CA ASN A 49 8.71 2.58 -7.52
C ASN A 49 8.50 2.83 -6.01
N ILE A 50 7.93 1.86 -5.28
CA ILE A 50 7.93 1.89 -3.82
C ILE A 50 9.23 1.22 -3.37
N PRO A 51 10.24 1.98 -2.91
CA PRO A 51 11.47 1.37 -2.46
C PRO A 51 11.14 0.36 -1.37
N SER A 52 11.60 -0.88 -1.53
CA SER A 52 11.42 -1.97 -0.56
C SER A 52 11.81 -1.52 0.86
N SER A 53 12.83 -0.66 0.98
CA SER A 53 13.24 0.00 2.23
C SER A 53 12.14 0.82 2.92
N LYS A 54 11.14 1.37 2.22
CA LYS A 54 10.00 2.10 2.82
C LYS A 54 8.83 1.19 3.21
N ILE A 55 8.73 -0.02 2.65
CA ILE A 55 7.70 -1.01 3.02
C ILE A 55 8.16 -1.82 4.24
N ILE A 56 9.47 -2.01 4.40
CA ILE A 56 10.07 -2.63 5.59
C ILE A 56 9.77 -1.85 6.88
N TRP A 57 9.44 -0.55 6.79
CA TRP A 57 9.07 0.29 7.95
C TRP A 57 7.79 -0.13 8.69
N GLN A 58 6.93 -1.00 8.12
CA GLN A 58 5.77 -1.53 8.87
C GLN A 58 5.79 -3.05 9.08
N GLN A 59 6.67 -3.79 8.40
CA GLN A 59 6.76 -5.23 8.63
C GLN A 59 7.61 -5.57 9.87
N ASN A 60 8.52 -4.68 10.27
CA ASN A 60 9.31 -4.85 11.51
C ASN A 60 8.62 -4.37 12.80
N ASP A 61 7.42 -3.77 12.72
CA ASP A 61 6.68 -3.32 13.92
C ASP A 61 5.72 -4.40 14.48
N TYR A 62 5.62 -5.58 13.81
CA TYR A 62 4.83 -6.73 14.30
C TYR A 62 5.70 -7.90 14.79
N ARG A 63 6.95 -7.61 15.18
CA ARG A 63 7.73 -8.48 16.06
C ARG A 63 8.04 -7.79 17.39
N GLY A 64 7.00 -7.23 18.00
CA GLY A 64 6.97 -6.97 19.43
C GLY A 64 6.83 -8.30 20.18
N ILE A 65 7.98 -8.88 20.51
CA ILE A 65 8.15 -9.68 21.72
C ILE A 65 7.92 -8.76 22.92
N GLY A 66 6.98 -9.15 23.78
CA GLY A 66 6.63 -8.51 25.04
C GLY A 66 5.53 -9.31 25.71
#